data_AF-A0A819UDL8-F1
#
_entry.id   AF-A0A819UDL8-F1
#
_cell.length_a   1.000
_cell.length_b   1.000
_cell.length_c   1.000
_cell.angle_alpha   90.00
_cell.angle_beta   90.00
_cell.angle_gamma   90.00
#
_symmetry.space_group_name_H-M   'P 1'
#
loop_
_entity.id
_entity.type
_entity.pdbx_description
1 polymer ?
#
loop_
_entity_poly.entity_id
_entity_poly.type
_entity_poly.pdbx_seq_one_letter_code
_entity_poly.pdbx_strand_id
1 'polypeptide(L)'
;MTLYVTCRFIRRENIRKFSLQVYCFLVRLIGRPTIELYFISLTSLERWILLLHLSSSYRTLFQRFIILLYCILPFHDIYIIGQTVRLHDEWFIIVPVFIISVGIWFLFRLLTCSLLWMLSNKLIDCYLTMIQPNSDDEYHKISFTKLMASRGMRYFGLIAWPILVCSTLLTCFIGILHYDTCTAYSLALLLLTMHFECLILALVKQITSIVGGSCIAYALVAPAFDRNVQILSQQEAYDSSQRCTNILNGLERFMANNLIDIFGCDYSSSGITMSFIDTKLKTFFARRTNDGRHYDTYFFYFSGPTCDNGDIILSDNQKITLNLLFQWWCENESSLTSRLILVFDTFNSHKWLKQIRCQTFNNSCKPSVFVILQTFNRQKKIPKLIELGQAYLGIFTEIWLKLNMADETSKTSHDSNASWRANHLEPKCSFSYYYPEFNFRQPSNADVDIYLNEHSFLKRLHFIYHLLTYIPSLFIYPFLYMFNCIKRWRFHLLAPRVIDTYHGFKLFVR
;
A
#
# COMPACT_ATOMS: atom_id res chain seq x y z
N MET A 1 -24.41 -2.38 -26.27
CA MET A 1 -25.73 -2.61 -25.64
C MET A 1 -26.20 -1.40 -24.83
N THR A 2 -25.36 -0.80 -23.98
CA THR A 2 -25.69 0.39 -23.16
C THR A 2 -25.93 1.69 -23.95
N LEU A 3 -25.41 1.81 -25.17
CA LEU A 3 -25.63 2.97 -26.06
C LEU A 3 -26.88 2.85 -26.96
N TYR A 4 -27.46 1.65 -27.09
CA TYR A 4 -28.64 1.43 -27.92
C TYR A 4 -29.94 1.66 -27.14
N VAL A 5 -29.90 1.47 -25.81
CA VAL A 5 -31.01 1.74 -24.90
C VAL A 5 -31.22 3.25 -24.69
N THR A 6 -30.16 4.06 -24.76
CA THR A 6 -30.25 5.53 -24.61
C THR A 6 -30.93 6.21 -25.80
N CYS A 7 -30.89 5.65 -27.01
CA CYS A 7 -31.55 6.25 -28.18
C CYS A 7 -33.08 6.04 -28.20
N ARG A 8 -33.61 5.04 -27.49
CA ARG A 8 -35.07 4.83 -27.41
C ARG A 8 -35.78 5.75 -26.39
N PHE A 9 -35.00 6.53 -25.63
CA PHE A 9 -35.44 7.51 -24.63
C PHE A 9 -36.12 8.76 -25.22
N ILE A 10 -36.14 8.92 -26.56
CA ILE A 10 -36.53 10.17 -27.24
C ILE A 10 -37.87 10.02 -27.99
N ARG A 11 -38.93 9.56 -27.32
CA ARG A 11 -40.28 9.60 -27.92
C ARG A 11 -41.42 9.76 -26.91
N ARG A 12 -41.51 10.93 -26.26
CA ARG A 12 -42.77 11.54 -25.80
C ARG A 12 -42.54 13.00 -25.39
N GLU A 13 -43.32 13.92 -25.95
CA GLU A 13 -43.02 15.36 -26.09
C GLU A 13 -42.99 16.20 -24.80
N ASN A 14 -43.29 15.66 -23.63
CA ASN A 14 -43.13 16.38 -22.34
C ASN A 14 -41.86 16.01 -21.55
N ILE A 15 -41.06 15.04 -22.01
CA ILE A 15 -39.85 14.58 -21.31
C ILE A 15 -38.61 15.42 -21.65
N ARG A 16 -38.62 16.15 -22.78
CA ARG A 16 -37.42 16.85 -23.32
C ARG A 16 -36.85 17.96 -22.43
N LYS A 17 -37.70 18.73 -21.74
CA LYS A 17 -37.23 19.80 -20.83
C LYS A 17 -36.69 19.22 -19.52
N PHE A 18 -37.31 18.16 -19.04
CA PHE A 18 -36.95 17.52 -17.78
C PHE A 18 -35.70 16.62 -17.91
N SER A 19 -35.54 15.90 -19.03
CA SER A 19 -34.33 15.13 -19.33
C SER A 19 -33.09 16.03 -19.46
N LEU A 20 -33.24 17.25 -19.98
CA LEU A 20 -32.16 18.23 -20.07
C LEU A 20 -31.76 18.75 -18.68
N GLN A 21 -32.71 18.92 -17.77
CA GLN A 21 -32.44 19.36 -16.40
C GLN A 21 -31.73 18.29 -15.58
N VAL A 22 -32.17 17.03 -15.67
CA VAL A 22 -31.49 15.89 -15.03
C VAL A 22 -30.10 15.69 -15.64
N TYR A 23 -29.96 15.83 -16.95
CA TYR A 23 -28.65 15.79 -17.62
C TYR A 23 -27.75 16.93 -17.15
N CYS A 24 -28.24 18.17 -17.07
CA CYS A 24 -27.47 19.31 -16.55
C CYS A 24 -27.13 19.15 -15.06
N PHE A 25 -28.02 18.54 -14.26
CA PHE A 25 -27.76 18.22 -12.86
C PHE A 25 -26.67 17.15 -12.74
N LEU A 26 -26.76 16.06 -13.52
CA LEU A 26 -25.71 15.04 -13.62
C LEU A 26 -24.38 15.63 -14.09
N VAL A 27 -24.39 16.47 -15.13
CA VAL A 27 -23.19 17.15 -15.63
C VAL A 27 -22.63 18.11 -14.58
N ARG A 28 -23.44 18.76 -13.76
CA ARG A 28 -22.96 19.63 -12.67
C ARG A 28 -22.43 18.83 -11.48
N LEU A 29 -23.09 17.74 -11.13
CA LEU A 29 -22.78 16.88 -9.99
C LEU A 29 -21.57 15.98 -10.28
N ILE A 30 -21.36 15.57 -11.53
CA ILE A 30 -20.18 14.84 -12.01
C ILE A 30 -19.09 15.82 -12.48
N GLY A 31 -19.46 16.94 -13.10
CA GLY A 31 -18.54 17.90 -13.72
C GLY A 31 -17.57 18.52 -12.73
N ARG A 32 -18.06 18.98 -11.57
CA ARG A 32 -17.17 19.53 -10.55
C ARG A 32 -16.19 18.49 -9.96
N PRO A 33 -16.62 17.30 -9.50
CA PRO A 33 -15.67 16.29 -9.00
C PRO A 33 -14.78 15.70 -10.09
N THR A 34 -15.22 15.63 -11.37
CA THR A 34 -14.35 15.20 -12.48
C THR A 34 -13.30 16.25 -12.84
N ILE A 35 -13.67 17.54 -12.85
CA ILE A 35 -12.72 18.65 -13.02
C ILE A 35 -11.78 18.69 -11.81
N GLU A 36 -12.27 18.55 -10.59
CA GLU A 36 -11.41 18.47 -9.40
C GLU A 36 -10.57 17.18 -9.38
N LEU A 37 -11.01 16.05 -9.93
CA LEU A 37 -10.19 14.83 -10.09
C LEU A 37 -9.11 14.99 -11.15
N TYR A 38 -9.39 15.70 -12.25
CA TYR A 38 -8.46 15.89 -13.35
C TYR A 38 -7.46 17.03 -13.10
N PHE A 39 -7.89 18.11 -12.46
CA PHE A 39 -7.10 19.34 -12.28
C PHE A 39 -6.50 19.49 -10.88
N ILE A 40 -7.01 18.78 -9.86
CA ILE A 40 -6.42 18.77 -8.52
C ILE A 40 -5.85 17.38 -8.24
N SER A 41 -4.52 17.27 -8.30
CA SER A 41 -3.75 16.04 -8.03
C SER A 41 -3.77 15.60 -6.56
N LEU A 42 -4.72 16.09 -5.75
CA LEU A 42 -4.88 15.64 -4.38
C LEU A 42 -5.65 14.33 -4.39
N THR A 43 -5.02 13.30 -3.84
CA THR A 43 -5.65 12.01 -3.56
C THR A 43 -6.91 12.24 -2.72
N SER A 44 -7.99 11.47 -2.89
CA SER A 44 -9.19 11.72 -2.08
C SER A 44 -8.90 11.59 -0.59
N LEU A 45 -7.92 10.77 -0.19
CA LEU A 45 -7.44 10.71 1.18
C LEU A 45 -6.92 12.07 1.68
N GLU A 46 -6.12 12.80 0.90
CA GLU A 46 -5.67 14.16 1.26
C GLU A 46 -6.83 15.16 1.38
N ARG A 47 -7.87 15.01 0.56
CA ARG A 47 -9.10 15.81 0.68
C ARG A 47 -9.83 15.52 2.00
N TRP A 48 -9.84 14.26 2.43
CA TRP A 48 -10.39 13.86 3.73
C TRP A 48 -9.49 14.27 4.90
N ILE A 49 -8.17 14.31 4.74
CA ILE A 49 -7.24 14.81 5.77
C ILE A 49 -7.54 16.27 6.12
N LEU A 50 -7.87 17.11 5.14
CA LEU A 50 -8.30 18.50 5.40
C LEU A 50 -9.55 18.57 6.28
N LEU A 51 -10.48 17.62 6.13
CA LEU A 51 -11.67 17.50 6.99
C LEU A 51 -11.33 16.95 8.38
N LEU A 52 -10.25 16.17 8.50
CA LEU A 52 -9.73 15.72 9.80
C LEU A 52 -9.04 16.84 10.56
N HIS A 53 -8.50 17.85 9.86
CA HIS A 53 -7.85 19.01 10.47
C HIS A 53 -8.77 19.99 11.19
N LEU A 54 -10.10 19.80 11.15
CA LEU A 54 -11.03 20.58 11.96
C LEU A 54 -10.82 20.33 13.47
N SER A 55 -11.21 21.31 14.29
CA SER A 55 -11.15 21.21 15.75
C SER A 55 -11.94 19.99 16.27
N SER A 56 -11.44 19.41 17.37
CA SER A 56 -11.80 18.05 17.82
C SER A 56 -13.32 17.80 17.90
N SER A 57 -14.07 18.75 18.44
CA SER A 57 -15.53 18.65 18.60
C SER A 57 -16.28 18.75 17.27
N TYR A 58 -15.86 19.63 16.36
CA TYR A 58 -16.52 19.79 15.06
C TYR A 58 -16.23 18.62 14.12
N ARG A 59 -15.03 18.02 14.19
CA ARG A 59 -14.68 16.82 13.42
C ARG A 59 -15.59 15.64 13.76
N THR A 60 -15.73 15.34 15.05
CA THR A 60 -16.54 14.19 15.49
C THR A 60 -18.01 14.37 15.14
N LEU A 61 -18.54 15.59 15.28
CA LEU A 61 -19.90 15.91 14.87
C LEU A 61 -20.08 15.79 13.34
N PHE A 62 -19.16 16.35 12.56
CA PHE A 62 -19.22 16.28 11.10
C PHE A 62 -19.15 14.84 10.57
N GLN A 63 -18.22 14.03 11.09
CA GLN A 63 -18.11 12.63 10.68
C GLN A 63 -19.36 11.81 11.04
N ARG A 64 -19.90 12.01 12.25
CA ARG A 64 -21.16 11.37 12.67
C ARG A 64 -22.34 11.83 11.82
N PHE A 65 -22.38 13.10 11.44
CA PHE A 65 -23.39 13.64 10.53
C PHE A 65 -23.32 13.00 9.14
N ILE A 66 -22.13 12.82 8.57
CA ILE A 66 -21.96 12.15 7.27
C ILE A 66 -22.40 10.68 7.34
N ILE A 67 -22.07 9.96 8.40
CA ILE A 67 -22.52 8.57 8.59
C ILE A 67 -24.04 8.51 8.73
N LEU A 68 -24.63 9.44 9.49
CA LEU A 68 -26.07 9.54 9.65
C LEU A 68 -26.77 9.84 8.32
N LEU A 69 -26.24 10.76 7.52
CA LEU A 69 -26.75 11.07 6.18
C LEU A 69 -26.68 9.82 5.27
N TYR A 70 -25.56 9.10 5.32
CA TYR A 70 -25.37 7.85 4.56
C TYR A 70 -26.36 6.76 4.95
N CYS A 71 -26.74 6.67 6.22
CA CYS A 71 -27.74 5.70 6.67
C CYS A 71 -29.16 6.17 6.29
N ILE A 72 -29.55 7.45 6.47
CA ILE A 72 -30.93 7.93 6.27
C ILE A 72 -31.33 8.05 4.79
N LEU A 73 -30.48 8.63 3.95
CA LEU A 73 -30.81 8.97 2.56
C LEU A 73 -31.28 7.76 1.71
N PRO A 74 -30.65 6.57 1.81
CA PRO A 74 -31.11 5.35 1.14
C PRO A 74 -32.42 4.77 1.72
N PHE A 75 -32.67 4.90 3.03
CA PHE A 75 -33.96 4.49 3.59
C PHE A 75 -35.10 5.34 3.02
N HIS A 76 -34.85 6.64 2.86
CA HIS A 76 -35.78 7.54 2.22
C HIS A 76 -36.01 7.16 0.74
N ASP A 77 -34.96 6.76 0.03
CA ASP A 77 -35.04 6.29 -1.36
C ASP A 77 -35.90 5.03 -1.48
N ILE A 78 -35.66 4.02 -0.65
CA ILE A 78 -36.46 2.78 -0.63
C ILE A 78 -37.91 3.04 -0.23
N TYR A 79 -38.16 4.00 0.67
CA TYR A 79 -39.53 4.38 1.02
C TYR A 79 -40.31 4.90 -0.21
N ILE A 80 -39.69 5.77 -1.01
CA ILE A 80 -40.31 6.31 -2.23
C ILE A 80 -40.48 5.22 -3.29
N ILE A 81 -39.45 4.38 -3.48
CA ILE A 81 -39.50 3.24 -4.40
C ILE A 81 -40.63 2.29 -3.98
N GLY A 82 -40.77 1.99 -2.69
CA GLY A 82 -41.83 1.12 -2.17
C GLY A 82 -43.24 1.63 -2.44
N GLN A 83 -43.46 2.96 -2.47
CA GLN A 83 -44.75 3.54 -2.84
C GLN A 83 -45.06 3.41 -4.33
N THR A 84 -44.02 3.45 -5.17
CA THR A 84 -44.15 3.53 -6.63
C THR A 84 -44.11 2.17 -7.31
N VAL A 85 -43.40 1.18 -6.75
CA VAL A 85 -43.32 -0.20 -7.26
C VAL A 85 -44.69 -0.89 -7.35
N ARG A 86 -45.67 -0.47 -6.53
CA ARG A 86 -47.06 -0.96 -6.62
C ARG A 86 -47.76 -0.59 -7.92
N LEU A 87 -47.26 0.40 -8.65
CA LEU A 87 -47.82 0.88 -9.91
C LEU A 87 -47.30 0.12 -11.12
N HIS A 88 -46.43 -0.88 -10.92
CA HIS A 88 -45.86 -1.66 -12.01
C HIS A 88 -46.90 -2.62 -12.61
N ASP A 89 -46.88 -2.76 -13.93
CA ASP A 89 -47.81 -3.64 -14.65
C ASP A 89 -47.74 -5.11 -14.18
N GLU A 90 -46.55 -5.56 -13.75
CA GLU A 90 -46.27 -6.91 -13.25
C GLU A 90 -46.09 -6.94 -11.71
N TRP A 91 -46.88 -6.14 -10.99
CA TRP A 91 -46.77 -5.98 -9.54
C TRP A 91 -46.75 -7.31 -8.76
N PHE A 92 -47.43 -8.36 -9.25
CA PHE A 92 -47.51 -9.66 -8.61
C PHE A 92 -46.15 -10.36 -8.47
N ILE A 93 -45.22 -10.15 -9.42
CA ILE A 93 -43.87 -10.74 -9.40
C ILE A 93 -42.89 -9.78 -8.72
N ILE A 94 -42.99 -8.50 -9.05
CA ILE A 94 -42.00 -7.50 -8.67
C ILE A 94 -42.11 -7.14 -7.18
N VAL A 95 -43.31 -7.09 -6.61
CA VAL A 95 -43.50 -6.77 -5.19
C VAL A 95 -42.87 -7.83 -4.27
N PRO A 96 -43.09 -9.15 -4.46
CA PRO A 96 -42.38 -10.17 -3.69
C PRO A 96 -40.85 -10.10 -3.82
N VAL A 97 -40.35 -9.93 -5.05
CA VAL A 97 -38.91 -9.81 -5.31
C VAL A 97 -38.33 -8.57 -4.62
N PHE A 98 -39.04 -7.45 -4.66
CA PHE A 98 -38.67 -6.22 -3.97
C PHE A 98 -38.62 -6.40 -2.46
N ILE A 99 -39.63 -7.03 -1.84
CA ILE A 99 -39.66 -7.27 -0.39
C ILE A 99 -38.47 -8.13 0.06
N ILE A 100 -38.18 -9.23 -0.65
CA ILE A 100 -37.04 -10.10 -0.34
C ILE A 100 -35.72 -9.32 -0.51
N SER A 101 -35.59 -8.55 -1.59
CA SER A 101 -34.38 -7.77 -1.89
C SER A 101 -34.13 -6.68 -0.85
N VAL A 102 -35.18 -5.98 -0.42
CA VAL A 102 -35.11 -4.96 0.64
C VAL A 102 -34.74 -5.58 1.98
N GLY A 103 -35.25 -6.78 2.30
CA GLY A 103 -34.86 -7.51 3.52
C GLY A 103 -33.37 -7.84 3.55
N ILE A 104 -32.83 -8.36 2.44
CA ILE A 104 -31.38 -8.62 2.31
C ILE A 104 -30.60 -7.30 2.35
N TRP A 105 -31.02 -6.30 1.58
CA TRP A 105 -30.40 -4.98 1.54
C TRP A 105 -30.32 -4.33 2.92
N PHE A 106 -31.37 -4.45 3.74
CA PHE A 106 -31.41 -3.91 5.10
C PHE A 106 -30.30 -4.49 5.98
N LEU A 107 -30.09 -5.81 5.92
CA LEU A 107 -29.02 -6.48 6.66
C LEU A 107 -27.64 -6.00 6.23
N PHE A 108 -27.39 -5.90 4.92
CA PHE A 108 -26.15 -5.34 4.38
C PHE A 108 -25.98 -3.87 4.77
N ARG A 109 -27.06 -3.09 4.84
CA ARG A 109 -27.00 -1.68 5.20
C ARG A 109 -26.61 -1.47 6.66
N LEU A 110 -27.21 -2.23 7.57
CA LEU A 110 -26.81 -2.23 8.99
C LEU A 110 -25.34 -2.61 9.17
N LEU A 111 -24.86 -3.61 8.43
CA LEU A 111 -23.43 -3.99 8.40
C LEU A 111 -22.55 -2.83 7.95
N THR A 112 -22.88 -2.20 6.82
CA THR A 112 -22.09 -1.06 6.31
C THR A 112 -22.10 0.13 7.25
N CYS A 113 -23.22 0.47 7.89
CA CYS A 113 -23.28 1.54 8.89
C CYS A 113 -22.40 1.21 10.11
N SER A 114 -22.41 -0.04 10.61
CA SER A 114 -21.53 -0.47 11.70
C SER A 114 -20.05 -0.39 11.32
N LEU A 115 -19.68 -0.87 10.13
CA LEU A 115 -18.31 -0.79 9.62
C LEU A 115 -17.85 0.68 9.48
N LEU A 116 -18.69 1.55 8.92
CA LEU A 116 -18.35 2.97 8.79
C LEU A 116 -18.19 3.65 10.15
N TRP A 117 -19.00 3.28 11.13
CA TRP A 117 -18.84 3.75 12.50
C TRP A 117 -17.49 3.33 13.10
N MET A 118 -17.13 2.05 12.95
CA MET A 118 -15.84 1.53 13.39
C MET A 118 -14.66 2.21 12.69
N LEU A 119 -14.75 2.40 11.37
CA LEU A 119 -13.76 3.11 10.58
C LEU A 119 -13.58 4.54 11.09
N SER A 120 -14.68 5.23 11.38
CA SER A 120 -14.64 6.59 11.90
C SER A 120 -13.92 6.68 13.23
N ASN A 121 -14.23 5.78 14.18
CA ASN A 121 -13.55 5.77 15.49
C ASN A 121 -12.05 5.51 15.33
N LYS A 122 -11.71 4.50 14.51
CA LYS A 122 -10.33 4.16 14.17
C LYS A 122 -9.55 5.32 13.52
N LEU A 123 -10.18 6.07 12.62
CA LEU A 123 -9.58 7.26 12.01
C LEU A 123 -9.41 8.41 13.00
N ILE A 124 -10.37 8.60 13.92
CA ILE A 124 -10.26 9.58 15.00
C ILE A 124 -9.08 9.24 15.91
N ASP A 125 -8.93 7.97 16.30
CA ASP A 125 -7.82 7.52 17.16
C ASP A 125 -6.46 7.74 16.49
N CYS A 126 -6.34 7.45 15.19
CA CYS A 126 -5.14 7.76 14.41
C CYS A 126 -4.88 9.28 14.41
N TYR A 127 -5.91 10.09 14.19
CA TYR A 127 -5.72 11.53 14.17
C TYR A 127 -5.35 12.12 15.54
N LEU A 128 -5.93 11.61 16.63
CA LEU A 128 -5.59 12.04 17.99
C LEU A 128 -4.14 11.67 18.35
N THR A 129 -3.69 10.47 17.97
CA THR A 129 -2.30 10.05 18.18
C THR A 129 -1.31 10.83 17.31
N MET A 130 -1.74 11.38 16.18
CA MET A 130 -0.92 12.28 15.36
C MET A 130 -0.78 13.68 15.97
N ILE A 131 -1.82 14.21 16.64
CA ILE A 131 -1.79 15.55 17.24
C ILE A 131 -1.15 15.55 18.62
N GLN A 132 -1.20 14.44 19.36
CA GLN A 132 -0.54 14.37 20.67
C GLN A 132 0.91 14.85 20.51
N PRO A 133 1.31 15.93 21.21
CA PRO A 133 2.67 16.42 21.11
C PRO A 133 3.57 15.34 21.70
N ASN A 134 4.32 14.63 20.86
CA ASN A 134 5.51 13.94 21.35
C ASN A 134 6.39 15.05 21.93
N SER A 135 6.46 15.08 23.26
CA SER A 135 6.96 16.21 24.05
C SER A 135 8.44 16.53 23.87
N ASP A 136 9.18 15.73 23.09
CA ASP A 136 10.64 15.80 23.09
C ASP A 136 11.29 16.14 21.74
N ASP A 137 10.55 16.20 20.62
CA ASP A 137 11.17 16.55 19.33
C ASP A 137 10.17 17.16 18.31
N GLU A 138 10.37 18.45 18.02
CA GLU A 138 9.58 19.28 17.08
C GLU A 138 9.63 18.78 15.61
N TYR A 139 10.50 17.81 15.32
CA TYR A 139 10.76 17.25 13.98
C TYR A 139 10.06 15.91 13.69
N HIS A 140 9.40 15.26 14.65
CA HIS A 140 8.78 13.95 14.46
C HIS A 140 7.28 14.04 14.08
N LYS A 141 6.96 14.59 12.90
CA LYS A 141 5.61 14.47 12.32
C LYS A 141 5.45 13.10 11.65
N ILE A 142 4.94 12.11 12.39
CA ILE A 142 4.58 10.81 11.81
C ILE A 142 3.46 11.05 10.79
N SER A 143 3.69 10.70 9.51
CA SER A 143 2.68 10.88 8.47
C SER A 143 1.44 10.04 8.74
N PHE A 144 0.25 10.62 8.56
CA PHE A 144 -1.05 9.99 8.84
C PHE A 144 -1.24 8.61 8.17
N THR A 145 -0.70 8.43 6.96
CA THR A 145 -0.73 7.15 6.22
C THR A 145 -0.01 6.01 6.94
N LYS A 146 1.13 6.31 7.59
CA LYS A 146 1.93 5.35 8.37
C LYS A 146 1.18 4.93 9.65
N LEU A 147 0.54 5.89 10.29
CA LEU A 147 -0.24 5.64 11.51
C LEU A 147 -1.50 4.81 11.24
N MET A 148 -2.14 5.02 10.09
CA MET A 148 -3.21 4.12 9.63
C MET A 148 -2.71 2.70 9.35
N ALA A 149 -1.46 2.55 8.90
CA ALA A 149 -0.83 1.23 8.68
C ALA A 149 -0.60 0.49 9.99
N SER A 150 0.01 1.15 10.98
CA SER A 150 0.28 0.52 12.27
C SER A 150 -0.99 0.11 13.03
N ARG A 151 -2.12 0.79 12.78
CA ARG A 151 -3.43 0.45 13.37
C ARG A 151 -4.25 -0.56 12.55
N GLY A 152 -3.67 -1.14 11.50
CA GLY A 152 -4.32 -2.20 10.72
C GLY A 152 -5.52 -1.73 9.87
N MET A 153 -5.55 -0.46 9.43
CA MET A 153 -6.66 0.06 8.60
C MET A 153 -6.80 -0.68 7.27
N ARG A 154 -5.69 -1.18 6.72
CA ARG A 154 -5.69 -1.99 5.50
C ARG A 154 -6.51 -3.27 5.67
N TYR A 155 -6.26 -3.99 6.76
CA TYR A 155 -6.94 -5.25 7.05
C TYR A 155 -8.44 -5.03 7.24
N PHE A 156 -8.79 -3.99 8.01
CA PHE A 156 -10.18 -3.55 8.15
C PHE A 156 -10.83 -3.23 6.79
N GLY A 157 -10.15 -2.45 5.93
CA GLY A 157 -10.68 -2.09 4.62
C GLY A 157 -10.85 -3.28 3.68
N LEU A 158 -9.95 -4.28 3.73
CA LEU A 158 -10.06 -5.50 2.93
C LEU A 158 -11.28 -6.34 3.32
N ILE A 159 -11.63 -6.37 4.61
CA ILE A 159 -12.85 -7.03 5.10
C ILE A 159 -14.10 -6.21 4.76
N ALA A 160 -14.04 -4.89 4.91
CA ALA A 160 -15.18 -4.02 4.67
C ALA A 160 -15.54 -3.86 3.18
N TRP A 161 -14.55 -3.92 2.29
CA TRP A 161 -14.73 -3.63 0.87
C TRP A 161 -15.74 -4.59 0.17
N PRO A 162 -15.67 -5.93 0.30
CA PRO A 162 -16.66 -6.83 -0.28
C PRO A 162 -18.09 -6.56 0.20
N ILE A 163 -18.26 -6.27 1.50
CA ILE A 163 -19.56 -5.98 2.10
C ILE A 163 -20.15 -4.68 1.51
N LEU A 164 -19.30 -3.66 1.35
CA LEU A 164 -19.70 -2.40 0.71
C LEU A 164 -20.09 -2.63 -0.76
N VAL A 165 -19.30 -3.38 -1.54
CA VAL A 165 -19.64 -3.72 -2.94
C VAL A 165 -20.97 -4.44 -3.04
N CYS A 166 -21.24 -5.41 -2.17
CA CYS A 166 -22.51 -6.12 -2.21
C CYS A 166 -23.69 -5.23 -1.80
N SER A 167 -23.51 -4.36 -0.81
CA SER A 167 -24.50 -3.34 -0.44
C SER A 167 -24.81 -2.41 -1.62
N THR A 168 -23.81 -1.92 -2.34
CA THR A 168 -24.01 -1.05 -3.51
C THR A 168 -24.66 -1.77 -4.69
N LEU A 169 -24.29 -3.03 -4.94
CA LEU A 169 -24.93 -3.86 -5.97
C LEU A 169 -26.40 -4.14 -5.65
N LEU A 170 -26.75 -4.34 -4.38
CA LEU A 170 -28.14 -4.47 -3.93
C LEU A 170 -28.92 -3.15 -4.16
N THR A 171 -28.31 -2.00 -3.86
CA THR A 171 -28.92 -0.68 -4.19
C THR A 171 -29.15 -0.54 -5.70
N CYS A 172 -28.18 -0.95 -6.54
CA CYS A 172 -28.35 -0.97 -8.00
C CYS A 172 -29.51 -1.87 -8.43
N PHE A 173 -29.59 -3.07 -7.84
CA PHE A 173 -30.63 -4.05 -8.16
C PHE A 173 -32.02 -3.52 -7.82
N ILE A 174 -32.19 -2.91 -6.65
CA ILE A 174 -33.44 -2.24 -6.26
C ILE A 174 -33.78 -1.11 -7.24
N GLY A 175 -32.77 -0.33 -7.67
CA GLY A 175 -32.93 0.70 -8.70
C GLY A 175 -33.40 0.14 -10.06
N ILE A 176 -32.96 -1.07 -10.44
CA ILE A 176 -33.39 -1.74 -11.67
C ILE A 176 -34.86 -2.18 -11.55
N LEU A 177 -35.27 -2.75 -10.41
CA LEU A 177 -36.67 -3.12 -10.16
C LEU A 177 -37.63 -1.91 -10.22
N HIS A 178 -37.10 -0.72 -9.96
CA HIS A 178 -37.85 0.54 -10.01
C HIS A 178 -37.92 1.17 -11.41
N TYR A 179 -37.20 0.64 -12.40
CA TYR A 179 -36.96 1.30 -13.69
C TYR A 179 -38.25 1.78 -14.40
N ASP A 180 -39.27 0.92 -14.50
CA ASP A 180 -40.50 1.25 -15.24
C ASP A 180 -41.40 2.25 -14.50
N THR A 181 -41.30 2.30 -13.16
CA THR A 181 -42.09 3.20 -12.30
C THR A 181 -41.32 4.45 -11.86
N CYS A 182 -40.17 4.72 -12.50
CA CYS A 182 -39.29 5.81 -12.11
C CYS A 182 -39.94 7.20 -12.29
N THR A 183 -40.11 7.91 -11.18
CA THR A 183 -40.36 9.35 -11.20
C THR A 183 -39.05 10.13 -11.25
N ALA A 184 -39.12 11.32 -11.85
CA ALA A 184 -38.13 12.39 -11.76
C ALA A 184 -37.37 12.48 -10.43
N TYR A 185 -38.14 12.54 -9.33
CA TYR A 185 -37.62 12.71 -7.98
C TYR A 185 -36.92 11.45 -7.46
N SER A 186 -37.54 10.27 -7.66
CA SER A 186 -36.93 8.99 -7.26
C SER A 186 -35.62 8.72 -8.00
N LEU A 187 -35.52 9.07 -9.28
CA LEU A 187 -34.31 8.89 -10.06
C LEU A 187 -33.20 9.83 -9.56
N ALA A 188 -33.53 11.09 -9.24
CA ALA A 188 -32.56 12.04 -8.67
C ALA A 188 -32.04 11.58 -7.31
N LEU A 189 -32.91 11.02 -6.46
CA LEU A 189 -32.54 10.50 -5.15
C LEU A 189 -31.68 9.24 -5.26
N LEU A 190 -32.03 8.29 -6.13
CA LEU A 190 -31.22 7.10 -6.40
C LEU A 190 -29.81 7.46 -6.90
N LEU A 191 -29.70 8.43 -7.81
CA LEU A 191 -28.41 8.91 -8.29
C LEU A 191 -27.57 9.54 -7.17
N LEU A 192 -28.21 10.29 -6.26
CA LEU A 192 -27.55 10.88 -5.10
C LEU A 192 -27.07 9.79 -4.13
N THR A 193 -27.91 8.79 -3.82
CA THR A 193 -27.57 7.61 -3.02
C THR A 193 -26.34 6.90 -3.59
N MET A 194 -26.38 6.60 -4.90
CA MET A 194 -25.32 5.92 -5.63
C MET A 194 -24.01 6.71 -5.63
N HIS A 195 -24.07 8.03 -5.75
CA HIS A 195 -22.89 8.89 -5.68
C HIS A 195 -22.20 8.78 -4.30
N PHE A 196 -22.96 8.89 -3.21
CA PHE A 196 -22.42 8.75 -1.85
C PHE A 196 -21.84 7.36 -1.59
N GLU A 197 -22.52 6.31 -2.05
CA GLU A 197 -22.03 4.93 -1.95
C GLU A 197 -20.71 4.72 -2.70
N CYS A 198 -20.60 5.25 -3.93
CA CYS A 198 -19.38 5.17 -4.72
C CYS A 198 -18.22 5.94 -4.08
N LEU A 199 -18.49 7.10 -3.47
CA LEU A 199 -17.48 7.88 -2.74
C LEU A 199 -16.91 7.10 -1.55
N ILE A 200 -17.78 6.46 -0.76
CA ILE A 200 -17.36 5.64 0.38
C ILE A 200 -16.60 4.40 -0.08
N LEU A 201 -17.09 3.74 -1.14
CA LEU A 201 -16.41 2.58 -1.72
C LEU A 201 -15.01 2.95 -2.23
N ALA A 202 -14.89 4.10 -2.90
CA ALA A 202 -13.61 4.64 -3.36
C ALA A 202 -12.68 4.99 -2.20
N LEU A 203 -13.20 5.59 -1.12
CA LEU A 203 -12.43 5.90 0.09
C LEU A 203 -11.88 4.62 0.73
N VAL A 204 -12.72 3.62 0.97
CA VAL A 204 -12.28 2.36 1.59
C VAL A 204 -11.26 1.66 0.68
N LYS A 205 -11.50 1.66 -0.65
CA LYS A 205 -10.54 1.09 -1.60
C LYS A 205 -9.19 1.81 -1.55
N GLN A 206 -9.19 3.14 -1.45
CA GLN A 206 -7.94 3.89 -1.37
C GLN A 206 -7.21 3.65 -0.06
N ILE A 207 -7.92 3.58 1.07
CA ILE A 207 -7.32 3.21 2.36
C ILE A 207 -6.66 1.83 2.23
N THR A 208 -7.31 0.85 1.59
CA THR A 208 -6.67 -0.46 1.37
C THR A 208 -5.45 -0.43 0.45
N SER A 209 -5.34 0.54 -0.45
CA SER A 209 -4.23 0.64 -1.40
C SER A 209 -3.06 1.48 -0.91
N ILE A 210 -3.31 2.51 -0.10
CA ILE A 210 -2.30 3.45 0.39
C ILE A 210 -1.61 2.88 1.63
N VAL A 211 -2.35 2.10 2.43
CA VAL A 211 -1.86 1.56 3.68
C VAL A 211 -1.04 0.28 3.43
N GLY A 212 0.26 0.35 3.69
CA GLY A 212 1.21 -0.76 3.62
C GLY A 212 0.81 -1.96 4.48
N GLY A 213 1.40 -3.11 4.17
CA GLY A 213 1.31 -4.31 5.00
C GLY A 213 2.23 -4.27 6.23
N SER A 214 2.50 -5.41 6.83
CA SER A 214 3.52 -5.53 7.87
C SER A 214 4.94 -5.50 7.27
N CYS A 215 5.88 -4.84 7.95
CA CYS A 215 7.27 -4.72 7.51
C CYS A 215 8.22 -5.05 8.66
N ILE A 216 9.19 -5.91 8.41
CA ILE A 216 10.30 -6.17 9.33
C ILE A 216 11.63 -5.81 8.67
N ALA A 217 12.53 -5.17 9.42
CA ALA A 217 13.82 -4.72 8.94
C ALA A 217 14.99 -5.35 9.69
N TYR A 218 16.04 -5.69 8.95
CA TYR A 218 17.34 -6.08 9.47
C TYR A 218 18.44 -5.25 8.80
N ALA A 219 19.28 -4.59 9.60
CA ALA A 219 20.42 -3.82 9.11
C ALA A 219 21.73 -4.45 9.61
N LEU A 220 22.65 -4.68 8.68
CA LEU A 220 23.97 -5.21 8.96
C LEU A 220 25.04 -4.28 8.38
N VAL A 221 25.87 -3.71 9.25
CA VAL A 221 26.95 -2.80 8.87
C VAL A 221 28.29 -3.38 9.30
N ALA A 222 29.19 -3.54 8.33
CA ALA A 222 30.58 -3.89 8.54
C ALA A 222 31.48 -2.83 7.90
N PRO A 223 32.63 -2.50 8.52
CA PRO A 223 33.56 -1.56 7.94
C PRO A 223 34.16 -2.17 6.66
N ALA A 224 34.09 -1.42 5.56
CA ALA A 224 34.68 -1.81 4.29
C ALA A 224 36.03 -1.13 4.13
N PHE A 225 37.10 -1.88 4.35
CA PHE A 225 38.46 -1.42 4.08
C PHE A 225 38.86 -1.83 2.67
N ASP A 226 39.49 -0.92 1.92
CA ASP A 226 40.04 -1.29 0.61
C ASP A 226 41.15 -2.33 0.81
N ARG A 227 41.13 -3.38 0.00
CA ARG A 227 41.77 -4.69 0.22
C ARG A 227 43.29 -4.72 0.34
N ASN A 228 43.96 -3.57 0.44
CA ASN A 228 45.40 -3.55 0.66
C ASN A 228 45.64 -3.57 2.16
N VAL A 229 46.21 -4.70 2.61
CA VAL A 229 46.63 -5.05 3.97
C VAL A 229 47.67 -4.05 4.50
N GLN A 230 47.29 -2.80 4.66
CA GLN A 230 47.97 -1.86 5.53
C GLN A 230 47.23 -1.88 6.85
N ILE A 231 47.98 -2.07 7.92
CA ILE A 231 47.51 -1.91 9.29
C ILE A 231 46.88 -0.52 9.34
N LEU A 232 45.55 -0.48 9.43
CA LEU A 232 44.82 0.78 9.57
C LEU A 232 45.40 1.52 10.76
N SER A 233 45.65 2.81 10.59
CA SER A 233 45.97 3.64 11.74
C SER A 233 44.80 3.56 12.72
N GLN A 234 45.09 3.62 14.03
CA GLN A 234 44.05 3.60 15.06
C GLN A 234 43.00 4.71 14.85
N GLN A 235 43.43 5.83 14.26
CA GLN A 235 42.57 6.95 13.87
C GLN A 235 41.57 6.58 12.77
N GLU A 236 42.01 5.93 11.67
CA GLU A 236 41.13 5.54 10.56
C GLU A 236 40.13 4.45 10.97
N ALA A 237 40.54 3.52 11.83
CA ALA A 237 39.66 2.51 12.40
C ALA A 237 38.57 3.15 13.28
N TYR A 238 38.94 4.13 14.10
CA TYR A 238 38.01 4.88 14.94
C TYR A 238 37.01 5.69 14.09
N ASP A 239 37.50 6.43 13.09
CA ASP A 239 36.66 7.25 12.20
C ASP A 239 35.70 6.40 11.35
N SER A 240 36.13 5.22 10.92
CA SER A 240 35.28 4.26 10.22
C SER A 240 34.20 3.69 11.15
N SER A 241 34.57 3.36 12.40
CA SER A 241 33.62 2.87 13.39
C SER A 241 32.57 3.92 13.74
N GLN A 242 32.97 5.18 13.94
CA GLN A 242 32.05 6.28 14.22
C GLN A 242 31.07 6.50 13.05
N ARG A 243 31.54 6.40 11.80
CA ARG A 243 30.68 6.45 10.60
C ARG A 243 29.67 5.30 10.56
N CYS A 244 30.11 4.08 10.83
CA CYS A 244 29.21 2.91 10.86
C CYS A 244 28.10 3.07 11.91
N THR A 245 28.46 3.55 13.11
CA THR A 245 27.48 3.84 14.18
C THR A 245 26.51 4.95 13.78
N ASN A 246 26.99 6.01 13.11
CA ASN A 246 26.12 7.08 12.62
C ASN A 246 25.11 6.58 11.58
N ILE A 247 25.54 5.67 10.68
CA ILE A 247 24.66 5.04 9.69
C ILE A 247 23.59 4.19 10.38
N LEU A 248 23.98 3.38 11.37
CA LEU A 248 23.05 2.55 12.15
C LEU A 248 22.03 3.39 12.91
N ASN A 249 22.47 4.43 13.62
CA ASN A 249 21.58 5.36 14.31
C ASN A 249 20.61 6.05 13.34
N GLY A 250 21.09 6.43 12.15
CA GLY A 250 20.26 7.00 11.09
C GLY A 250 19.20 6.01 10.57
N LEU A 251 19.58 4.74 10.41
CA LEU A 251 18.68 3.66 10.00
C LEU A 251 17.64 3.33 11.07
N GLU A 252 18.04 3.26 12.34
CA GLU A 252 17.11 3.05 13.46
C GLU A 252 16.08 4.17 13.55
N ARG A 253 16.51 5.43 13.46
CA ARG A 253 15.61 6.59 13.40
C ARG A 253 14.67 6.52 12.20
N PHE A 254 15.17 6.08 11.05
CA PHE A 254 14.35 5.88 9.85
C PHE A 254 13.33 4.76 10.00
N MET A 255 13.71 3.62 10.60
CA MET A 255 12.81 2.50 10.85
C MET A 255 11.73 2.89 11.85
N ALA A 256 12.11 3.57 12.94
CA ALA A 256 11.16 4.11 13.92
C ALA A 256 10.19 5.12 13.28
N ASN A 257 10.69 6.05 12.46
CA ASN A 257 9.85 7.03 11.76
C ASN A 257 8.90 6.41 10.72
N ASN A 258 9.23 5.22 10.21
CA ASN A 258 8.39 4.49 9.29
C ASN A 258 7.52 3.42 9.97
N LEU A 259 7.58 3.29 11.29
CA LEU A 259 6.88 2.27 12.07
C LEU A 259 7.19 0.85 11.54
N ILE A 260 8.45 0.62 11.17
CA ILE A 260 8.94 -0.68 10.72
C ILE A 260 9.45 -1.46 11.92
N ASP A 261 9.05 -2.74 12.05
CA ASP A 261 9.53 -3.60 13.13
C ASP A 261 11.03 -3.89 12.93
N ILE A 262 11.83 -3.57 13.95
CA ILE A 262 13.28 -3.75 13.91
C ILE A 262 13.61 -5.15 14.43
N PHE A 263 14.16 -6.02 13.57
CA PHE A 263 14.71 -7.31 13.98
C PHE A 263 16.07 -7.13 14.66
N GLY A 264 16.89 -6.23 14.12
CA GLY A 264 18.19 -5.88 14.68
C GLY A 264 18.99 -4.95 13.77
N CYS A 265 19.89 -4.20 14.39
CA CYS A 265 20.85 -3.32 13.75
C CYS A 265 22.24 -3.74 14.24
N ASP A 266 22.89 -4.65 13.54
CA ASP A 266 24.15 -5.23 13.98
C ASP A 266 25.35 -4.49 13.37
N TYR A 267 26.28 -4.09 14.23
CA TYR A 267 27.62 -3.63 13.84
C TYR A 267 28.63 -4.76 14.05
N SER A 268 29.42 -5.06 13.03
CA SER A 268 30.50 -6.05 13.13
C SER A 268 31.86 -5.37 12.96
N SER A 269 32.57 -5.17 14.07
CA SER A 269 33.92 -4.59 14.07
C SER A 269 35.01 -5.59 13.68
N SER A 270 34.86 -6.86 14.06
CA SER A 270 35.80 -7.96 13.79
C SER A 270 35.55 -8.70 12.47
N GLY A 271 34.58 -8.23 11.69
CA GLY A 271 34.14 -8.89 10.45
C GLY A 271 33.10 -9.98 10.70
N ILE A 272 32.37 -10.30 9.63
CA ILE A 272 31.18 -11.12 9.73
C ILE A 272 31.49 -12.57 9.35
N THR A 273 31.17 -13.52 10.22
CA THR A 273 31.35 -14.96 9.99
C THR A 273 30.15 -15.58 9.27
N MET A 274 30.37 -16.70 8.59
CA MET A 274 29.30 -17.38 7.83
C MET A 274 28.23 -17.97 8.75
N SER A 275 28.64 -18.59 9.85
CA SER A 275 27.72 -19.21 10.81
C SER A 275 26.80 -18.18 11.47
N PHE A 276 27.31 -16.99 11.75
CA PHE A 276 26.52 -15.89 12.29
C PHE A 276 25.46 -15.41 11.31
N ILE A 277 25.82 -15.16 10.04
CA ILE A 277 24.84 -14.70 9.04
C ILE A 277 23.83 -15.79 8.71
N ASP A 278 24.25 -17.04 8.53
CA ASP A 278 23.34 -18.15 8.21
C ASP A 278 22.24 -18.28 9.27
N THR A 279 22.62 -18.26 10.56
CA THR A 279 21.66 -18.36 11.67
C THR A 279 20.80 -17.09 11.81
N LYS A 280 21.39 -15.90 11.72
CA LYS A 280 20.65 -14.62 11.81
C LYS A 280 19.68 -14.41 10.66
N LEU A 281 20.06 -14.71 9.41
CA LEU A 281 19.16 -14.53 8.27
C LEU A 281 18.05 -15.58 8.25
N LYS A 282 18.35 -16.85 8.61
CA LYS A 282 17.30 -17.86 8.74
C LYS A 282 16.30 -17.50 9.83
N THR A 283 16.76 -17.02 10.99
CA THR A 283 15.87 -16.57 12.07
C THR A 283 15.09 -15.30 11.69
N PHE A 284 15.71 -14.38 10.95
CA PHE A 284 15.04 -13.20 10.40
C PHE A 284 13.91 -13.59 9.45
N PHE A 285 14.18 -14.45 8.45
CA PHE A 285 13.17 -14.89 7.49
C PHE A 285 12.08 -15.76 8.11
N ALA A 286 12.40 -16.50 9.19
CA ALA A 286 11.43 -17.27 9.96
C ALA A 286 10.55 -16.42 10.90
N ARG A 287 10.92 -15.15 11.16
CA ARG A 287 10.21 -14.29 12.10
C ARG A 287 8.75 -14.09 11.68
N ARG A 288 7.88 -14.11 12.68
CA ARG A 288 6.43 -13.93 12.58
C ARG A 288 5.99 -12.75 13.43
N THR A 289 4.88 -12.13 13.04
CA THR A 289 4.18 -11.09 13.81
C THR A 289 3.62 -11.68 15.10
N ASN A 290 3.18 -10.82 16.02
CA ASN A 290 2.56 -11.24 17.29
C ASN A 290 1.35 -12.16 17.11
N ASP A 291 0.66 -12.06 15.97
CA ASP A 291 -0.47 -12.92 15.58
C ASP A 291 -0.03 -14.29 15.02
N GLY A 292 1.28 -14.59 15.03
CA GLY A 292 1.84 -15.84 14.49
C GLY A 292 1.94 -15.90 12.97
N ARG A 293 1.82 -14.76 12.26
CA ARG A 293 1.81 -14.68 10.78
C ARG A 293 3.15 -14.21 10.23
N HIS A 294 3.49 -14.55 8.99
CA HIS A 294 4.69 -13.99 8.33
C HIS A 294 4.49 -12.51 7.96
N TYR A 295 5.58 -11.75 7.91
CA TYR A 295 5.57 -10.35 7.49
C TYR A 295 5.31 -10.23 5.98
N ASP A 296 4.57 -9.21 5.54
CA ASP A 296 4.36 -8.99 4.10
C ASP A 296 5.64 -8.53 3.39
N THR A 297 6.54 -7.85 4.12
CA THR A 297 7.78 -7.29 3.58
C THR A 297 8.95 -7.52 4.52
N TYR A 298 10.02 -8.05 3.97
CA TYR A 298 11.31 -8.19 4.63
C TYR A 298 12.27 -7.17 4.01
N PHE A 299 12.78 -6.27 4.83
CA PHE A 299 13.75 -5.25 4.44
C PHE A 299 15.12 -5.65 4.99
N PHE A 300 16.06 -5.91 4.09
CA PHE A 300 17.45 -6.20 4.47
C PHE A 300 18.37 -5.11 3.93
N TYR A 301 19.05 -4.44 4.85
CA TYR A 301 20.06 -3.45 4.54
C TYR A 301 21.45 -4.02 4.86
N PHE A 302 22.39 -3.88 3.91
CA PHE A 302 23.78 -4.25 4.13
C PHE A 302 24.75 -3.19 3.61
N SER A 303 25.74 -2.88 4.44
CA SER A 303 26.90 -2.06 4.08
C SER A 303 28.17 -2.78 4.52
N GLY A 304 29.13 -2.93 3.62
CA GLY A 304 30.34 -3.67 3.92
C GLY A 304 31.17 -4.09 2.71
N PRO A 305 32.22 -4.89 2.95
CA PRO A 305 33.18 -5.27 1.92
C PRO A 305 32.57 -6.24 0.89
N THR A 306 32.78 -5.95 -0.38
CA THR A 306 32.30 -6.78 -1.51
C THR A 306 33.43 -7.13 -2.46
N CYS A 307 33.35 -8.33 -3.05
CA CYS A 307 34.23 -8.77 -4.11
C CYS A 307 33.99 -7.97 -5.39
N ASP A 308 34.91 -8.06 -6.33
CA ASP A 308 34.72 -7.49 -7.66
C ASP A 308 33.47 -8.03 -8.33
N ASN A 309 33.05 -9.27 -8.07
CA ASN A 309 31.82 -9.85 -8.62
C ASN A 309 30.53 -9.36 -7.96
N GLY A 310 30.62 -8.58 -6.89
CA GLY A 310 29.48 -8.12 -6.09
C GLY A 310 29.20 -8.98 -4.85
N ASP A 311 29.85 -10.14 -4.72
CA ASP A 311 29.64 -11.05 -3.59
C ASP A 311 30.15 -10.48 -2.28
N ILE A 312 29.41 -10.73 -1.19
CA ILE A 312 29.76 -10.21 0.14
C ILE A 312 30.93 -11.04 0.70
N ILE A 313 31.95 -10.35 1.21
CA ILE A 313 33.14 -10.98 1.79
C ILE A 313 32.91 -11.17 3.28
N LEU A 314 33.23 -12.36 3.77
CA LEU A 314 33.20 -12.71 5.18
C LEU A 314 34.61 -12.73 5.77
N SER A 315 34.72 -12.59 7.08
CA SER A 315 36.00 -12.65 7.81
C SER A 315 36.69 -14.01 7.63
N ASP A 316 35.92 -15.08 7.42
CA ASP A 316 36.41 -16.45 7.24
C ASP A 316 36.93 -16.75 5.81
N ASN A 317 37.19 -15.72 4.99
CA ASN A 317 37.47 -15.83 3.54
C ASN A 317 36.35 -16.50 2.71
N GLN A 318 35.21 -16.78 3.33
CA GLN A 318 34.02 -17.26 2.65
C GLN A 318 33.28 -16.11 1.94
N LYS A 319 32.45 -16.45 0.97
CA LYS A 319 31.72 -15.47 0.15
C LYS A 319 30.25 -15.82 0.14
N ILE A 320 29.41 -14.82 0.38
CA ILE A 320 27.96 -14.97 0.20
C ILE A 320 27.64 -14.57 -1.23
N THR A 321 27.29 -15.58 -2.01
CA THR A 321 26.74 -15.37 -3.34
C THR A 321 25.26 -15.02 -3.23
N LEU A 322 24.79 -14.25 -4.20
CA LEU A 322 23.38 -13.89 -4.33
C LEU A 322 22.46 -15.13 -4.40
N ASN A 323 22.92 -16.23 -5.01
CA ASN A 323 22.17 -17.49 -5.06
C ASN A 323 21.97 -18.10 -3.68
N LEU A 324 22.99 -18.05 -2.82
CA LEU A 324 22.91 -18.60 -1.46
C LEU A 324 21.97 -17.77 -0.57
N LEU A 325 21.97 -16.44 -0.73
CA LEU A 325 20.97 -15.57 -0.10
C LEU A 325 19.54 -15.95 -0.51
N PHE A 326 19.31 -16.21 -1.80
CA PHE A 326 17.99 -16.62 -2.28
C PHE A 326 17.61 -18.03 -1.86
N GLN A 327 18.58 -18.92 -1.68
CA GLN A 327 18.31 -20.23 -1.11
C GLN A 327 17.74 -20.10 0.30
N TRP A 328 18.38 -19.32 1.18
CA TRP A 328 17.87 -19.05 2.52
C TRP A 328 16.49 -18.39 2.53
N TRP A 329 16.22 -17.51 1.56
CA TRP A 329 14.90 -16.92 1.40
C TRP A 329 13.85 -17.96 0.97
N CYS A 330 14.16 -18.78 -0.03
CA CYS A 330 13.24 -19.77 -0.61
C CYS A 330 13.02 -21.00 0.27
N GLU A 331 13.94 -21.31 1.20
CA GLU A 331 13.80 -22.36 2.20
C GLU A 331 12.57 -22.14 3.10
N ASN A 332 12.11 -20.89 3.24
CA ASN A 332 10.94 -20.54 4.02
C ASN A 332 9.68 -20.37 3.16
N GLU A 333 8.52 -20.81 3.69
CA GLU A 333 7.20 -20.63 3.05
C GLU A 333 6.81 -19.15 2.85
N SER A 334 7.43 -18.23 3.61
CA SER A 334 7.24 -16.78 3.49
C SER A 334 7.61 -16.24 2.10
N SER A 335 8.54 -16.89 1.40
CA SER A 335 9.02 -16.45 0.07
C SER A 335 7.94 -16.39 -1.02
N LEU A 336 6.84 -17.13 -0.85
CA LEU A 336 5.74 -17.21 -1.82
C LEU A 336 4.72 -16.08 -1.67
N THR A 337 4.56 -15.54 -0.46
CA THR A 337 3.54 -14.53 -0.15
C THR A 337 4.12 -13.16 0.17
N SER A 338 5.38 -13.12 0.57
CA SER A 338 6.06 -11.92 1.06
C SER A 338 7.04 -11.38 0.02
N ARG A 339 7.31 -10.08 0.08
CA ARG A 339 8.35 -9.45 -0.75
C ARG A 339 9.64 -9.23 0.04
N LEU A 340 10.76 -9.34 -0.66
CA LEU A 340 12.09 -9.06 -0.14
C LEU A 340 12.66 -7.79 -0.78
N ILE A 341 13.01 -6.81 0.04
CA ILE A 341 13.65 -5.56 -0.37
C ILE A 341 15.08 -5.56 0.14
N LEU A 342 16.03 -5.55 -0.78
CA LEU A 342 17.45 -5.49 -0.51
C LEU A 342 17.97 -4.08 -0.80
N VAL A 343 18.65 -3.45 0.16
CA VAL A 343 19.33 -2.17 -0.04
C VAL A 343 20.80 -2.36 0.30
N PHE A 344 21.68 -2.22 -0.69
CA PHE A 344 23.12 -2.37 -0.50
C PHE A 344 23.88 -1.07 -0.76
N ASP A 345 24.58 -0.63 0.29
CA ASP A 345 25.56 0.44 0.23
C ASP A 345 26.96 -0.16 0.10
N THR A 346 27.27 -0.67 -1.10
CA THR A 346 28.52 -1.36 -1.41
C THR A 346 29.01 -1.05 -2.83
N PHE A 347 30.33 -1.11 -3.05
CA PHE A 347 30.96 -0.68 -4.31
C PHE A 347 30.55 -1.51 -5.54
N ASN A 348 30.50 -2.84 -5.41
CA ASN A 348 30.37 -3.76 -6.54
C ASN A 348 29.01 -4.47 -6.64
N SER A 349 28.06 -4.17 -5.74
CA SER A 349 26.72 -4.79 -5.75
C SER A 349 25.89 -4.46 -7.01
N HIS A 350 26.26 -3.45 -7.78
CA HIS A 350 25.62 -3.16 -9.07
C HIS A 350 25.67 -4.34 -10.06
N LYS A 351 26.60 -5.30 -9.90
CA LYS A 351 26.69 -6.50 -10.74
C LYS A 351 25.54 -7.49 -10.48
N TRP A 352 25.04 -7.53 -9.24
CA TRP A 352 23.88 -8.35 -8.84
C TRP A 352 22.56 -7.88 -9.49
N LEU A 353 22.49 -6.63 -9.96
CA LEU A 353 21.29 -6.09 -10.63
C LEU A 353 20.90 -6.89 -11.89
N LYS A 354 21.90 -7.35 -12.68
CA LYS A 354 21.64 -8.15 -13.89
C LYS A 354 21.13 -9.56 -13.54
N GLN A 355 21.69 -10.17 -12.49
CA GLN A 355 21.32 -11.52 -12.04
C GLN A 355 19.85 -11.55 -11.58
N ILE A 356 19.41 -10.54 -10.82
CA ILE A 356 18.02 -10.43 -10.35
C ILE A 356 17.05 -10.25 -11.52
N ARG A 357 17.43 -9.44 -12.52
CA ARG A 357 16.58 -9.17 -13.69
C ARG A 357 16.41 -10.42 -14.58
N CYS A 358 17.49 -11.16 -14.80
CA CYS A 358 17.48 -12.33 -15.66
C CYS A 358 16.94 -13.59 -14.97
N GLN A 359 16.64 -13.52 -13.67
CA GLN A 359 16.22 -14.67 -12.86
C GLN A 359 17.07 -15.93 -13.08
N THR A 360 18.37 -15.75 -13.32
CA THR A 360 19.32 -16.85 -13.41
C THR A 360 19.64 -17.34 -12.01
N PHE A 361 18.61 -17.81 -11.31
CA PHE A 361 18.74 -18.54 -10.07
C PHE A 361 18.90 -20.02 -10.43
N ASN A 362 19.62 -20.77 -9.61
CA ASN A 362 19.67 -22.22 -9.77
C ASN A 362 18.24 -22.80 -9.82
N ASN A 363 18.08 -23.93 -10.51
CA ASN A 363 16.81 -24.65 -10.74
C ASN A 363 15.96 -24.95 -9.47
N SER A 364 16.47 -24.65 -8.27
CA SER A 364 15.83 -24.82 -6.97
C SER A 364 14.89 -23.68 -6.57
N CYS A 365 15.01 -22.48 -7.14
CA CYS A 365 14.13 -21.36 -6.78
C CYS A 365 12.81 -21.43 -7.56
N LYS A 366 11.69 -21.47 -6.84
CA LYS A 366 10.34 -21.43 -7.43
C LYS A 366 10.15 -20.15 -8.27
N PRO A 367 9.38 -20.18 -9.36
CA PRO A 367 9.30 -19.06 -10.31
C PRO A 367 8.73 -17.77 -9.70
N SER A 368 7.98 -17.83 -8.60
CA SER A 368 7.22 -16.70 -8.04
C SER A 368 7.89 -16.04 -6.83
N VAL A 369 9.10 -15.49 -6.98
CA VAL A 369 9.76 -14.71 -5.91
C VAL A 369 9.65 -13.22 -6.17
N PHE A 370 9.18 -12.45 -5.17
CA PHE A 370 9.04 -11.00 -5.23
C PHE A 370 10.25 -10.30 -4.59
N VAL A 371 11.26 -10.00 -5.40
CA VAL A 371 12.53 -9.40 -4.94
C VAL A 371 12.80 -8.07 -5.62
N ILE A 372 13.34 -7.14 -4.84
CA ILE A 372 13.92 -5.88 -5.28
C ILE A 372 15.33 -5.73 -4.72
N LEU A 373 16.24 -5.20 -5.52
CA LEU A 373 17.54 -4.74 -5.07
C LEU A 373 17.76 -3.27 -5.46
N GLN A 374 18.06 -2.44 -4.47
CA GLN A 374 18.54 -1.07 -4.66
C GLN A 374 20.03 -0.99 -4.28
N THR A 375 20.83 -0.49 -5.22
CA THR A 375 22.27 -0.21 -5.02
C THR A 375 22.59 1.12 -5.67
N PHE A 376 23.86 1.53 -5.63
CA PHE A 376 24.34 2.65 -6.44
C PHE A 376 25.40 2.20 -7.44
N ASN A 377 25.64 3.06 -8.42
CA ASN A 377 26.78 2.97 -9.32
C ASN A 377 27.56 4.29 -9.26
N ARG A 378 28.89 4.18 -9.19
CA ARG A 378 29.76 5.36 -9.18
C ARG A 378 29.98 5.85 -10.60
N GLN A 379 29.85 7.16 -10.81
CA GLN A 379 30.27 7.75 -12.08
C GLN A 379 31.79 7.74 -12.16
N LYS A 380 32.37 7.07 -13.17
CA LYS A 380 33.81 6.81 -13.34
C LYS A 380 34.71 8.06 -13.47
N LYS A 381 34.18 9.27 -13.38
CA LYS A 381 34.82 10.47 -13.94
C LYS A 381 35.75 11.28 -13.02
N ILE A 382 36.07 10.88 -11.78
CA ILE A 382 36.99 11.68 -10.95
C ILE A 382 38.02 10.80 -10.21
N PRO A 383 39.31 10.86 -10.62
CA PRO A 383 40.44 10.29 -9.88
C PRO A 383 40.84 11.09 -8.62
N LYS A 384 40.55 12.40 -8.58
CA LYS A 384 41.15 13.36 -7.61
C LYS A 384 40.67 13.29 -6.15
N LEU A 385 39.60 12.54 -5.83
CA LEU A 385 39.14 12.38 -4.45
C LEU A 385 39.57 11.06 -3.79
N ILE A 386 40.12 10.13 -4.57
CA ILE A 386 40.72 8.89 -4.03
C ILE A 386 42.01 9.23 -3.26
N GLU A 387 42.64 10.36 -3.57
CA GLU A 387 43.85 10.88 -2.90
C GLU A 387 43.58 11.47 -1.50
N LEU A 388 42.31 11.67 -1.10
CA LEU A 388 41.94 12.30 0.19
C LEU A 388 41.57 11.30 1.31
N GLY A 389 41.75 10.00 1.11
CA GLY A 389 41.54 8.98 2.18
C GLY A 389 40.10 8.86 2.70
N GLN A 390 39.13 9.54 2.10
CA GLN A 390 37.74 9.48 2.54
C GLN A 390 37.07 8.21 2.00
N ALA A 391 36.97 7.19 2.85
CA ALA A 391 36.15 6.01 2.58
C ALA A 391 34.69 6.43 2.28
N TYR A 392 34.25 6.17 1.05
CA TYR A 392 32.95 6.55 0.48
C TYR A 392 31.75 5.77 1.06
N LEU A 393 31.98 4.86 2.00
CA LEU A 393 30.96 4.03 2.62
C LEU A 393 30.02 4.91 3.46
N GLY A 394 28.71 4.83 3.23
CA GLY A 394 27.71 5.58 3.99
C GLY A 394 27.16 6.83 3.32
N ILE A 395 27.84 7.39 2.31
CA ILE A 395 27.37 8.61 1.62
C ILE A 395 26.07 8.34 0.86
N PHE A 396 25.97 7.18 0.21
CA PHE A 396 24.74 6.75 -0.43
C PHE A 396 23.59 6.66 0.59
N THR A 397 23.86 6.03 1.74
CA THR A 397 22.85 5.83 2.79
C THR A 397 22.43 7.13 3.43
N GLU A 398 23.35 8.07 3.66
CA GLU A 398 23.04 9.38 4.19
C GLU A 398 22.09 10.16 3.26
N ILE A 399 22.36 10.16 1.94
CA ILE A 399 21.49 10.80 0.95
C ILE A 399 20.15 10.06 0.85
N TRP A 400 20.17 8.73 0.85
CA TRP A 400 18.97 7.89 0.79
C TRP A 400 18.05 8.15 1.99
N LEU A 401 18.62 8.22 3.19
CA LEU A 401 17.91 8.55 4.43
C LEU A 401 17.35 9.97 4.37
N LYS A 402 18.15 10.98 4.00
CA LYS A 402 17.68 12.37 3.88
C LYS A 402 16.51 12.50 2.91
N LEU A 403 16.57 11.85 1.75
CA LEU A 403 15.50 11.91 0.75
C LEU A 403 14.23 11.19 1.19
N ASN A 404 14.35 10.08 1.94
CA ASN A 404 13.18 9.39 2.45
C ASN A 404 12.58 10.04 3.69
N MET A 405 13.39 10.73 4.50
CA MET A 405 12.97 11.42 5.73
C MET A 405 12.45 12.84 5.48
N ALA A 406 12.81 13.47 4.36
CA ALA A 406 12.23 14.75 3.99
C ALA A 406 10.71 14.65 3.80
N ASP A 407 9.97 15.70 4.18
CA ASP A 407 8.52 15.79 3.99
C ASP A 407 8.16 15.82 2.49
N GLU A 408 6.99 15.29 2.13
CA GLU A 408 6.55 15.23 0.72
C GLU A 408 6.36 16.61 0.09
N THR A 409 6.15 17.65 0.89
CA THR A 409 5.94 19.04 0.46
C THR A 409 7.21 19.74 -0.03
N SER A 410 8.40 19.26 0.36
CA SER A 410 9.69 19.82 -0.09
C SER A 410 10.35 19.02 -1.22
N LYS A 411 9.75 17.91 -1.66
CA LYS A 411 10.31 17.02 -2.68
C LYS A 411 9.97 17.49 -4.08
N THR A 412 10.74 18.43 -4.64
CA THR A 412 10.78 18.52 -6.10
C THR A 412 11.68 17.39 -6.64
N SER A 413 11.22 16.68 -7.68
CA SER A 413 12.02 15.61 -8.30
C SER A 413 13.39 16.09 -8.81
N HIS A 414 13.52 17.40 -9.06
CA HIS A 414 14.77 18.07 -9.42
C HIS A 414 15.79 18.09 -8.27
N ASP A 415 15.35 18.30 -7.02
CA ASP A 415 16.25 18.33 -5.85
C ASP A 415 16.84 16.95 -5.56
N SER A 416 16.06 15.89 -5.76
CA SER A 416 16.54 14.52 -5.58
C SER A 416 17.64 14.14 -6.58
N ASN A 417 17.48 14.48 -7.86
CA ASN A 417 18.51 14.20 -8.86
C ASN A 417 19.72 15.12 -8.74
N ALA A 418 19.52 16.35 -8.27
CA ALA A 418 20.61 17.27 -7.97
C ALA A 418 21.48 16.74 -6.82
N SER A 419 20.89 16.22 -5.74
CA SER A 419 21.64 15.68 -4.60
C SER A 419 22.43 14.41 -4.94
N TRP A 420 21.88 13.53 -5.77
CA TRP A 420 22.60 12.35 -6.29
C TRP A 420 23.79 12.75 -7.19
N ARG A 421 23.55 13.67 -8.14
CA ARG A 421 24.59 14.14 -9.08
C ARG A 421 25.69 14.96 -8.41
N ALA A 422 25.34 15.79 -7.44
CA ALA A 422 26.31 16.57 -6.66
C ALA A 422 27.33 15.67 -5.95
N ASN A 423 26.91 14.46 -5.56
CA ASN A 423 27.77 13.47 -4.89
C ASN A 423 28.31 12.39 -5.84
N HIS A 424 28.12 12.53 -7.16
CA HIS A 424 28.59 11.59 -8.20
C HIS A 424 28.07 10.13 -8.06
N LEU A 425 26.90 9.97 -7.45
CA LEU A 425 26.24 8.68 -7.24
C LEU A 425 25.03 8.56 -8.17
N GLU A 426 24.87 7.41 -8.81
CA GLU A 426 23.65 7.06 -9.54
C GLU A 426 22.93 5.92 -8.82
N PRO A 427 21.75 6.17 -8.20
CA PRO A 427 20.96 5.09 -7.64
C PRO A 427 20.49 4.17 -8.78
N LYS A 428 20.57 2.87 -8.55
CA LYS A 428 20.08 1.85 -9.48
C LYS A 428 19.21 0.86 -8.72
N CYS A 429 18.11 0.48 -9.35
CA CYS A 429 17.21 -0.53 -8.82
C CYS A 429 16.97 -1.62 -9.87
N SER A 430 16.88 -2.87 -9.42
CA SER A 430 16.53 -4.02 -10.25
C SER A 430 15.42 -4.82 -9.58
N PHE A 431 14.57 -5.41 -10.41
CA PHE A 431 13.36 -6.12 -10.00
C PHE A 431 13.38 -7.54 -10.56
N SER A 432 12.87 -8.47 -9.76
CA SER A 432 12.47 -9.79 -10.25
C SER A 432 11.33 -9.67 -11.28
N TYR A 433 11.24 -10.63 -12.20
CA TYR A 433 10.25 -10.64 -13.28
C TYR A 433 8.79 -10.64 -12.78
N TYR A 434 8.52 -11.31 -11.66
CA TYR A 434 7.19 -11.38 -11.06
C TYR A 434 6.91 -10.26 -10.06
N TYR A 435 7.88 -9.38 -9.76
CA TYR A 435 7.70 -8.26 -8.85
C TYR A 435 6.42 -7.43 -9.10
N PRO A 436 6.03 -7.12 -10.35
CA PRO A 436 4.83 -6.32 -10.62
C PRO A 436 3.54 -7.00 -10.18
N GLU A 437 3.53 -8.32 -10.04
CA GLU A 437 2.34 -9.07 -9.60
C GLU A 437 2.16 -9.05 -8.09
N PHE A 438 3.15 -8.58 -7.34
CA PHE A 438 3.07 -8.51 -5.89
C PHE A 438 1.84 -7.68 -5.48
N ASN A 439 0.98 -8.33 -4.72
CA ASN A 439 -0.08 -7.71 -3.96
C ASN A 439 0.11 -8.17 -2.54
N PHE A 440 0.09 -7.26 -1.56
CA PHE A 440 0.19 -7.75 -0.19
C PHE A 440 -1.00 -8.62 0.16
N ARG A 441 -0.77 -9.49 1.13
CA ARG A 441 -1.63 -10.60 1.46
C ARG A 441 -3.07 -10.13 1.70
N GLN A 442 -4.01 -10.89 1.15
CA GLN A 442 -5.42 -10.76 1.46
C GLN A 442 -5.72 -11.55 2.75
N PRO A 443 -6.68 -11.09 3.57
CA PRO A 443 -7.06 -11.79 4.80
C PRO A 443 -7.45 -13.23 4.49
N SER A 444 -6.91 -14.21 5.22
CA SER A 444 -7.37 -15.59 5.11
C SER A 444 -8.67 -15.78 5.90
N ASN A 445 -9.46 -16.81 5.59
CA ASN A 445 -10.73 -17.06 6.29
C ASN A 445 -10.53 -17.15 7.82
N ALA A 446 -9.47 -17.81 8.28
CA ALA A 446 -9.15 -17.89 9.71
C ALA A 446 -8.84 -16.53 10.34
N ASP A 447 -8.17 -15.64 9.59
CA ASP A 447 -7.89 -14.29 10.07
C ASP A 447 -9.18 -13.48 10.22
N VAL A 448 -10.11 -13.68 9.28
CA VAL A 448 -11.41 -13.01 9.33
C VAL A 448 -12.23 -13.56 10.48
N ASP A 449 -12.18 -14.87 10.74
CA ASP A 449 -12.89 -15.48 11.85
C ASP A 449 -12.45 -14.89 13.20
N ILE A 450 -11.14 -14.68 13.41
CA ILE A 450 -10.60 -13.99 14.59
C ILE A 450 -11.16 -12.56 14.68
N TYR A 451 -11.07 -11.79 13.59
CA TYR A 451 -11.52 -10.40 13.55
C TYR A 451 -13.03 -10.24 13.79
N LEU A 452 -13.82 -11.16 13.23
CA LEU A 452 -15.28 -11.19 13.41
C LEU A 452 -15.65 -11.60 14.85
N ASN A 453 -14.85 -12.45 15.50
CA ASN A 453 -15.07 -12.88 16.87
C ASN A 453 -14.77 -11.79 17.91
N GLU A 454 -13.80 -10.90 17.63
CA GLU A 454 -13.50 -9.74 18.48
C GLU A 454 -14.66 -8.73 18.54
N HIS A 455 -15.48 -8.66 17.48
CA HIS A 455 -16.58 -7.72 17.39
C HIS A 455 -17.93 -8.43 17.50
N SER A 456 -18.55 -8.35 18.68
CA SER A 456 -19.81 -9.03 19.03
C SER A 456 -20.96 -8.82 18.04
N PHE A 457 -21.04 -7.66 17.38
CA PHE A 457 -22.02 -7.37 16.33
C PHE A 457 -21.74 -8.12 15.02
N LEU A 458 -20.47 -8.21 14.61
CA LEU A 458 -20.04 -8.88 13.38
C LEU A 458 -20.08 -10.41 13.53
N LYS A 459 -19.90 -10.93 14.74
CA LYS A 459 -20.00 -12.36 15.08
C LYS A 459 -21.34 -12.98 14.63
N ARG A 460 -22.44 -12.24 14.73
CA ARG A 460 -23.79 -12.72 14.33
C ARG A 460 -23.96 -12.87 12.82
N LEU A 461 -23.05 -12.30 12.03
CA LEU A 461 -23.14 -12.19 10.57
C LEU A 461 -21.99 -12.93 9.88
N HIS A 462 -21.31 -13.79 10.63
CA HIS A 462 -20.24 -14.67 10.18
C HIS A 462 -20.62 -15.53 8.96
N PHE A 463 -21.86 -16.03 8.95
CA PHE A 463 -22.40 -16.81 7.82
C PHE A 463 -22.49 -15.99 6.53
N ILE A 464 -22.90 -14.73 6.62
CA ILE A 464 -23.02 -13.83 5.47
C ILE A 464 -21.62 -13.53 4.89
N TYR A 465 -20.63 -13.36 5.76
CA TYR A 465 -19.26 -13.12 5.33
C TYR A 465 -18.66 -14.31 4.56
N HIS A 466 -18.84 -15.54 5.08
CA HIS A 466 -18.39 -16.74 4.37
C HIS A 466 -19.08 -16.89 3.00
N LEU A 467 -20.38 -16.64 2.89
CA LEU A 467 -21.06 -16.64 1.59
C LEU A 467 -20.45 -15.64 0.60
N LEU A 468 -20.08 -14.45 1.09
CA LEU A 468 -19.50 -13.38 0.27
C LEU A 468 -18.06 -13.65 -0.18
N THR A 469 -17.26 -14.39 0.58
CA THR A 469 -15.88 -14.72 0.20
C THR A 469 -15.81 -15.86 -0.82
N TYR A 470 -16.82 -16.72 -0.91
CA TYR A 470 -16.89 -17.78 -1.91
C TYR A 470 -17.28 -17.27 -3.31
N ILE A 471 -18.08 -16.21 -3.43
CA ILE A 471 -18.60 -15.74 -4.73
C ILE A 471 -17.49 -15.21 -5.69
N PRO A 472 -16.47 -14.46 -5.23
CA PRO A 472 -15.42 -13.92 -6.09
C PRO A 472 -14.42 -14.96 -6.62
N SER A 473 -14.26 -16.10 -5.96
CA SER A 473 -13.22 -17.10 -6.31
C SER A 473 -13.60 -17.97 -7.53
N LEU A 474 -14.88 -18.01 -7.90
CA LEU A 474 -15.38 -18.91 -8.96
C LEU A 474 -15.30 -18.35 -10.39
N PHE A 475 -15.19 -17.03 -10.61
CA PHE A 475 -15.46 -16.45 -11.94
C PHE A 475 -14.34 -15.62 -12.60
N ILE A 476 -13.16 -15.44 -11.99
CA ILE A 476 -12.20 -14.37 -12.43
C ILE A 476 -10.81 -14.88 -12.85
N TYR A 477 -10.53 -16.19 -12.78
CA TYR A 477 -9.19 -16.73 -13.02
C TYR A 477 -8.55 -16.39 -14.40
N PRO A 478 -9.27 -16.51 -15.54
CA PRO A 478 -8.66 -16.19 -16.85
C PRO A 478 -8.40 -14.69 -17.03
N PHE A 479 -9.31 -13.86 -16.49
CA PHE A 479 -9.22 -12.40 -16.61
C PHE A 479 -8.06 -11.86 -15.76
N LEU A 480 -7.84 -12.41 -14.56
CA LEU A 480 -6.72 -12.04 -13.69
C LEU A 480 -5.36 -12.31 -14.35
N TYR A 481 -5.22 -13.43 -15.07
CA TYR A 481 -3.98 -13.76 -15.76
C TYR A 481 -3.63 -12.73 -16.84
N MET A 482 -4.59 -12.37 -17.70
CA MET A 482 -4.40 -11.35 -18.73
C MET A 482 -4.04 -9.98 -18.14
N PHE A 483 -4.70 -9.59 -17.05
CA PHE A 483 -4.37 -8.35 -16.33
C PHE A 483 -2.95 -8.37 -15.76
N ASN A 484 -2.52 -9.49 -15.20
CA ASN A 484 -1.17 -9.65 -14.66
C ASN A 484 -0.10 -9.59 -15.76
N CYS A 485 -0.37 -10.15 -16.95
CA CYS A 485 0.50 -10.00 -18.12
C CYS A 485 0.61 -8.54 -18.57
N ILE A 486 -0.50 -7.81 -18.65
CA ILE A 486 -0.51 -6.37 -18.99
C ILE A 486 0.24 -5.56 -17.93
N LYS A 487 0.03 -5.87 -16.64
CA LYS A 487 0.72 -5.21 -15.52
C LYS A 487 2.24 -5.42 -15.60
N ARG A 488 2.68 -6.65 -15.88
CA ARG A 488 4.09 -6.99 -16.11
C ARG A 488 4.69 -6.24 -17.31
N TRP A 489 4.01 -6.30 -18.45
CA TRP A 489 4.45 -5.63 -19.67
C TRP A 489 4.58 -4.12 -19.46
N ARG A 490 3.57 -3.49 -18.87
CA ARG A 490 3.57 -2.05 -18.55
C ARG A 490 4.73 -1.69 -17.62
N PHE A 491 4.96 -2.48 -16.57
CA PHE A 491 6.01 -2.19 -15.59
C PHE A 491 7.42 -2.30 -16.18
N HIS A 492 7.68 -3.31 -17.01
CA HIS A 492 9.01 -3.46 -17.62
C HIS A 492 9.27 -2.48 -18.77
N LEU A 493 8.23 -2.03 -19.46
CA LEU A 493 8.34 -1.05 -20.54
C LEU A 493 8.40 0.40 -20.01
N LEU A 494 7.64 0.70 -18.96
CA LEU A 494 7.52 2.02 -18.33
C LEU A 494 7.90 1.93 -16.85
N ALA A 495 9.12 1.51 -16.56
CA ALA A 495 9.60 1.44 -15.18
C ALA A 495 9.56 2.85 -14.55
N PRO A 496 8.82 3.04 -13.43
CA PRO A 496 8.76 4.33 -12.77
C PRO A 496 10.13 4.71 -12.22
N ARG A 497 10.46 6.02 -12.23
CA ARG A 497 11.74 6.54 -11.72
C ARG A 497 11.88 6.38 -10.20
N VAL A 498 10.76 6.47 -9.49
CA VAL A 498 10.66 6.31 -8.05
C VAL A 498 9.54 5.32 -7.77
N ILE A 499 9.82 4.32 -6.94
CA ILE A 499 8.84 3.31 -6.53
C ILE A 499 8.51 3.54 -5.07
N ASP A 500 7.24 3.71 -4.79
CA ASP A 500 6.75 3.68 -3.42
C ASP A 500 6.66 2.22 -2.95
N THR A 501 7.25 1.94 -1.79
CA THR A 501 7.11 0.64 -1.15
C THR A 501 5.77 0.52 -0.42
N TYR A 502 4.99 1.60 -0.28
CA TYR A 502 3.80 1.70 0.58
C TYR A 502 4.09 1.52 2.08
N HIS A 503 5.37 1.43 2.47
CA HIS A 503 5.83 1.46 3.87
C HIS A 503 6.39 2.84 4.25
N GLY A 504 6.05 3.87 3.46
CA GLY A 504 6.46 5.25 3.74
C GLY A 504 7.88 5.61 3.28
N PHE A 505 8.58 4.72 2.57
CA PHE A 505 9.86 5.01 1.94
C PHE A 505 9.89 4.62 0.46
N LYS A 506 10.69 5.36 -0.30
CA LYS A 506 10.76 5.26 -1.76
C LYS A 506 12.09 4.65 -2.19
N LEU A 507 12.03 3.84 -3.25
CA LEU A 507 13.19 3.27 -3.92
C LEU A 507 13.47 4.06 -5.20
N PHE A 508 14.74 4.38 -5.44
CA PHE A 508 15.15 5.21 -6.58
C PHE A 508 15.74 4.32 -7.69
N VAL A 509 15.16 4.42 -8.89
CA VAL A 509 15.50 3.57 -10.02
C VAL A 509 16.48 4.25 -10.98
N ARG A 510 16.33 5.57 -11.21
CA ARG A 510 17.17 6.34 -12.14
C ARG A 510 17.06 7.85 -12.00
#